data_AF-E1QNT3-F1
#
_entry.id   AF-E1QNT3-F1
#
_cell.length_a   1.000
_cell.length_b   1.000
_cell.length_c   1.000
_cell.angle_alpha   90.00
_cell.angle_beta   90.00
_cell.angle_gamma   90.00
#
_symmetry.space_group_name_H-M   'P 1'
#
loop_
_entity.id
_entity.type
_entity.pdbx_description
1 polymer ?
#
loop_
_entity_poly.entity_id
_entity_poly.type
_entity_poly.pdbx_seq_one_letter_code
_entity_poly.pdbx_strand_id
1 'polypeptide(L)'
;MKQFVLIIMYVSSDEVQGLVSRHLANSGLSILPNVVISWLPRQDLERRLLSIKEELIDIMERGFEGEFAYAIIELTDEQFKAIRPMIVRRLESDSQRLISWGEALLKRIRSQKVERVKRELLRFDREYRRLVSMHEVFDVRHELLNKLMELARELRIEYERRSQ
;
A
#
# COMPACT_ATOMS: atom_id res chain seq x y z
N MET A 1 -12.25 -12.12 16.94
CA MET A 1 -11.69 -12.38 15.59
C MET A 1 -11.51 -11.05 14.88
N LYS A 2 -10.41 -10.86 14.13
CA LYS A 2 -10.29 -9.69 13.25
C LYS A 2 -11.24 -9.90 12.07
N GLN A 3 -12.17 -8.98 11.86
CA GLN A 3 -13.07 -9.00 10.70
C GLN A 3 -12.35 -8.36 9.52
N PHE A 4 -12.39 -9.02 8.36
CA PHE A 4 -11.82 -8.49 7.12
C PHE A 4 -12.92 -8.12 6.15
N VAL A 5 -12.66 -7.10 5.35
CA VAL A 5 -13.62 -6.52 4.42
C VAL A 5 -13.00 -6.43 3.03
N LEU A 6 -13.67 -7.00 2.04
CA LEU A 6 -13.31 -6.87 0.64
C LEU A 6 -14.06 -5.67 0.04
N ILE A 7 -13.31 -4.80 -0.63
CA ILE A 7 -13.83 -3.67 -1.38
C ILE A 7 -13.58 -3.97 -2.85
N ILE A 8 -14.65 -4.05 -3.62
CA ILE A 8 -14.59 -4.18 -5.08
C ILE A 8 -15.04 -2.83 -5.65
N MET A 9 -14.26 -2.30 -6.59
CA MET A 9 -14.47 -0.97 -7.15
C MET A 9 -14.62 -1.03 -8.66
N TYR A 10 -15.33 -0.05 -9.17
CA TYR A 10 -15.31 0.35 -10.56
C TYR A 10 -14.87 1.80 -10.62
N VAL A 11 -13.92 2.08 -11.51
CA VAL A 11 -13.36 3.41 -11.77
C VAL A 11 -13.31 3.60 -13.28
N SER A 12 -13.78 4.75 -13.77
CA SER A 12 -13.84 4.99 -15.22
C SER A 12 -12.52 5.46 -15.83
N SER A 13 -11.60 6.03 -15.04
CA SER A 13 -10.35 6.61 -15.52
C SER A 13 -9.21 6.50 -14.51
N ASP A 14 -7.98 6.68 -14.99
CA ASP A 14 -6.77 6.70 -14.16
C ASP A 14 -6.74 7.87 -13.17
N GLU A 15 -7.39 8.98 -13.50
CA GLU A 15 -7.51 10.15 -12.61
C GLU A 15 -8.41 9.82 -11.40
N VAL A 16 -9.55 9.18 -11.65
CA VAL A 16 -10.44 8.65 -10.60
C VAL A 16 -9.71 7.59 -9.78
N GLN A 17 -8.98 6.68 -10.43
CA GLN A 17 -8.19 5.67 -9.75
C GLN A 17 -7.12 6.30 -8.84
N GLY A 18 -6.47 7.38 -9.30
CA GLY A 18 -5.51 8.16 -8.51
C GLY A 18 -6.15 8.79 -7.28
N LEU A 19 -7.35 9.35 -7.41
CA LEU A 19 -8.13 9.89 -6.29
C LEU A 19 -8.46 8.80 -5.26
N VAL A 20 -9.05 7.69 -5.70
CA VAL A 20 -9.40 6.54 -4.86
C VAL A 20 -8.17 6.01 -4.12
N SER A 21 -7.05 5.86 -4.84
CA SER A 21 -5.80 5.34 -4.29
C SER A 21 -5.24 6.22 -3.17
N ARG A 22 -5.40 7.56 -3.25
CA ARG A 22 -4.97 8.48 -2.19
C ARG A 22 -5.80 8.30 -0.91
N HIS A 23 -7.12 8.22 -1.05
CA HIS A 23 -8.05 8.04 0.08
C HIS A 23 -7.93 6.67 0.76
N LEU A 24 -7.62 5.63 -0.01
CA LEU A 24 -7.48 4.26 0.48
C LEU A 24 -6.04 3.85 0.82
N ALA A 25 -5.04 4.72 0.63
CA ALA A 25 -3.62 4.40 0.77
C ALA A 25 -3.26 3.70 2.09
N ASN A 26 -3.91 4.07 3.20
CA ASN A 26 -3.64 3.49 4.52
C ASN A 26 -4.81 2.66 5.06
N SER A 27 -5.77 2.33 4.19
CA SER A 27 -7.04 1.71 4.58
C SER A 27 -7.14 0.26 4.12
N GLY A 28 -6.18 -0.24 3.34
CA GLY A 28 -6.19 -1.62 2.85
C GLY A 28 -5.01 -1.97 1.95
N LEU A 29 -4.99 -3.23 1.53
CA LEU A 29 -4.05 -3.79 0.57
C LEU A 29 -4.80 -4.05 -0.75
N SER A 30 -4.31 -3.46 -1.85
CA SER A 30 -4.81 -3.78 -3.19
C SER A 30 -4.26 -5.14 -3.62
N ILE A 31 -5.12 -6.15 -3.73
CA ILE A 31 -4.74 -7.53 -4.08
C ILE A 31 -4.88 -7.80 -5.59
N LEU A 32 -5.78 -7.08 -6.26
CA LEU A 32 -5.98 -7.04 -7.70
C LEU A 32 -6.36 -5.61 -8.12
N PRO A 33 -6.32 -5.28 -9.43
CA PRO A 33 -6.91 -4.05 -9.92
C PRO A 33 -8.33 -3.89 -9.39
N ASN A 34 -8.61 -2.74 -8.78
CA ASN A 34 -9.90 -2.37 -8.20
C ASN A 34 -10.43 -3.31 -7.09
N VAL A 35 -9.59 -4.17 -6.53
CA VAL A 35 -9.97 -5.03 -5.39
C VAL A 35 -9.01 -4.78 -4.23
N VAL A 36 -9.58 -4.37 -3.10
CA VAL A 36 -8.84 -4.03 -1.88
C VAL A 36 -9.35 -4.88 -0.73
N ILE A 37 -8.44 -5.49 0.02
CA ILE A 37 -8.74 -6.13 1.29
C ILE A 37 -8.39 -5.17 2.44
N SER A 38 -9.30 -5.01 3.39
CA SER A 38 -9.14 -4.14 4.55
C SER A 38 -9.39 -4.88 5.85
N TRP A 39 -8.77 -4.39 6.92
CA TRP A 39 -8.98 -4.80 8.31
C TRP A 39 -9.71 -3.71 9.13
N LEU A 40 -10.17 -2.64 8.46
CA LEU A 40 -10.94 -1.58 9.09
C LEU A 40 -12.43 -1.98 9.19
N PRO A 41 -13.15 -1.43 10.17
CA PRO A 41 -14.60 -1.60 10.25
C PRO A 41 -15.29 -1.10 8.98
N ARG A 42 -16.36 -1.80 8.57
CA ARG A 42 -17.18 -1.44 7.41
C ARG A 42 -17.60 0.03 7.41
N GLN A 43 -18.07 0.54 8.54
CA GLN A 43 -18.55 1.93 8.65
C GLN A 43 -17.45 2.97 8.36
N ASP A 44 -16.21 2.71 8.79
CA ASP A 44 -15.09 3.61 8.52
C ASP A 44 -14.71 3.60 7.04
N LEU A 45 -14.81 2.43 6.39
CA LEU A 45 -14.59 2.28 4.96
C LEU A 45 -15.70 2.98 4.16
N GLU A 46 -16.97 2.82 4.56
CA GLU A 46 -18.11 3.51 3.94
C GLU A 46 -17.93 5.02 3.98
N ARG A 47 -17.57 5.59 5.14
CA ARG A 47 -17.33 7.05 5.26
C ARG A 47 -16.23 7.54 4.31
N ARG A 48 -15.12 6.80 4.20
CA ARG A 48 -14.02 7.14 3.28
C ARG A 48 -14.42 7.02 1.81
N LEU A 49 -15.23 6.02 1.47
CA LEU A 49 -15.70 5.80 0.10
C LEU A 49 -16.78 6.80 -0.29
N LEU A 50 -17.59 7.27 0.68
CA LEU A 50 -18.54 8.38 0.49
C LEU A 50 -17.81 9.70 0.28
N SER A 51 -16.75 10.01 1.04
CA SER A 51 -15.98 11.24 0.81
C SER A 51 -15.32 11.27 -0.58
N ILE A 52 -14.94 10.10 -1.13
CA ILE A 52 -14.48 10.02 -2.53
C ILE A 52 -15.60 10.40 -3.50
N LYS A 53 -16.83 9.91 -3.27
CA LYS A 53 -17.99 10.25 -4.11
C LYS A 53 -18.31 11.73 -4.04
N GLU A 54 -18.29 12.33 -2.86
CA GLU A 54 -18.50 13.78 -2.67
C GLU A 54 -17.44 14.59 -3.43
N GLU A 55 -16.16 14.24 -3.28
CA GLU A 55 -15.09 14.93 -4.01
C GLU A 55 -15.20 14.76 -5.52
N LEU A 56 -15.66 13.59 -6.01
CA LEU A 56 -15.92 13.39 -7.43
C LEU A 56 -17.07 14.25 -7.93
N ILE A 57 -18.16 14.39 -7.18
CA ILE A 57 -19.28 15.27 -7.53
C ILE A 57 -18.78 16.71 -7.68
N ASP A 58 -18.01 17.21 -6.70
CA ASP A 58 -17.45 18.56 -6.72
C ASP A 58 -16.53 18.81 -7.94
N ILE A 59 -15.78 17.78 -8.35
CA ILE A 59 -14.89 17.85 -9.52
C ILE A 59 -15.71 17.78 -10.81
N MET A 60 -16.78 16.97 -10.85
CA MET A 60 -17.69 16.85 -12.00
C MET A 60 -18.44 18.15 -12.29
N GLU A 61 -18.86 18.88 -11.25
CA GLU A 61 -19.46 20.22 -11.40
C GLU A 61 -18.52 21.22 -12.11
N ARG A 62 -17.21 20.95 -12.14
CA ARG A 62 -16.19 21.76 -12.82
C ARG A 62 -15.86 21.28 -14.23
N GLY A 63 -16.67 20.37 -14.79
CA GLY A 63 -16.55 19.89 -16.17
C GLY A 63 -15.68 18.64 -16.35
N PHE A 64 -15.34 17.94 -15.26
CA PHE A 64 -14.70 16.63 -15.32
C PHE A 64 -15.74 15.52 -15.50
N GLU A 65 -15.43 14.50 -16.28
CA GLU A 65 -16.26 13.31 -16.40
C GLU A 65 -15.56 12.11 -15.75
N GLY A 66 -16.25 11.44 -14.83
CA GLY A 66 -15.73 10.25 -14.17
C GLY A 66 -16.79 9.50 -13.39
N GLU A 67 -16.66 8.18 -13.31
CA GLU A 67 -17.57 7.31 -12.59
C GLU A 67 -16.81 6.51 -11.54
N PHE A 68 -17.45 6.37 -10.37
CA PHE A 68 -16.94 5.59 -9.26
C PHE A 68 -18.08 4.82 -8.59
N ALA A 69 -17.98 3.50 -8.62
CA ALA A 69 -18.88 2.61 -7.91
C ALA A 69 -18.07 1.64 -7.05
N TYR A 70 -18.67 1.17 -5.96
CA TYR A 70 -18.02 0.22 -5.07
C TYR A 70 -19.02 -0.71 -4.40
N ALA A 71 -18.53 -1.88 -4.01
CA ALA A 71 -19.20 -2.82 -3.12
C ALA A 71 -18.29 -3.13 -1.94
N ILE A 72 -18.87 -3.18 -0.74
CA ILE A 72 -18.17 -3.54 0.49
C ILE A 72 -18.76 -4.85 0.98
N ILE A 73 -17.91 -5.86 1.08
CA ILE A 73 -18.29 -7.24 1.40
C ILE A 73 -17.52 -7.64 2.66
N GLU A 74 -18.24 -7.82 3.76
CA GLU A 74 -17.64 -8.40 4.95
C GLU A 74 -17.37 -9.89 4.70
N LEU A 75 -16.16 -10.33 5.00
CA LEU A 75 -15.75 -11.71 4.76
C LEU A 75 -15.96 -12.54 6.02
N THR A 76 -16.54 -13.72 5.81
CA THR A 76 -16.43 -14.83 6.77
C THR A 76 -14.99 -15.34 6.82
N ASP A 77 -14.65 -16.09 7.87
CA ASP A 77 -13.32 -16.70 8.00
C ASP A 77 -12.98 -17.64 6.84
N GLU A 78 -13.96 -18.40 6.33
CA GLU A 78 -13.77 -19.30 5.21
C GLU A 78 -13.47 -18.53 3.92
N GLN A 79 -14.21 -17.45 3.66
CA GLN A 79 -13.96 -16.58 2.52
C GLN A 79 -12.61 -15.88 2.63
N PHE A 80 -12.22 -15.41 3.83
CA PHE A 80 -10.90 -14.85 4.07
C PHE A 80 -9.79 -15.88 3.79
N LYS A 81 -9.94 -17.12 4.27
CA LYS A 81 -8.99 -18.21 3.99
C LYS A 81 -8.87 -18.47 2.49
N ALA A 82 -9.98 -18.41 1.74
CA ALA A 82 -9.97 -18.61 0.29
C ALA A 82 -9.18 -17.54 -0.47
N ILE A 83 -9.21 -16.27 -0.01
CA ILE A 83 -8.46 -15.17 -0.65
C ILE A 83 -7.03 -15.01 -0.11
N ARG A 84 -6.70 -15.61 1.04
CA ARG A 84 -5.38 -15.49 1.68
C ARG A 84 -4.21 -15.78 0.73
N PRO A 85 -4.24 -16.78 -0.16
CA PRO A 85 -3.16 -17.00 -1.12
C PRO A 85 -2.89 -15.79 -2.04
N MET A 86 -3.93 -15.02 -2.39
CA MET A 86 -3.79 -13.80 -3.19
C MET A 86 -3.10 -12.69 -2.39
N ILE A 87 -3.44 -12.56 -1.11
CA ILE A 87 -2.79 -11.63 -0.17
C ILE A 87 -1.31 -11.96 -0.04
N VAL A 88 -0.98 -13.24 0.17
CA VAL A 88 0.42 -13.71 0.28
C VAL A 88 1.20 -13.36 -0.98
N ARG A 89 0.71 -13.73 -2.16
CA ARG A 89 1.37 -13.42 -3.44
C ARG A 89 1.55 -11.91 -3.66
N ARG A 90 0.57 -11.11 -3.27
CA ARG A 90 0.65 -9.65 -3.37
C ARG A 90 1.76 -9.10 -2.48
N LEU A 91 1.83 -9.55 -1.23
CA LEU A 91 2.85 -9.12 -0.27
C LEU A 91 4.26 -9.57 -0.68
N GLU A 92 4.40 -10.76 -1.27
CA GLU A 92 5.66 -11.23 -1.86
C GLU A 92 6.09 -10.31 -3.00
N SER A 93 5.17 -9.98 -3.92
CA SER A 93 5.45 -9.08 -5.04
C SER A 93 5.84 -7.67 -4.57
N ASP A 94 5.15 -7.12 -3.57
CA ASP A 94 5.47 -5.79 -3.01
C ASP A 94 6.81 -5.81 -2.25
N SER A 95 7.11 -6.91 -1.54
CA SER A 95 8.40 -7.12 -0.87
C SER A 95 9.53 -7.16 -1.89
N GLN A 96 9.39 -7.95 -2.96
CA GLN A 96 10.40 -8.04 -4.01
C GLN A 96 10.64 -6.70 -4.69
N ARG A 97 9.56 -5.94 -4.99
CA ARG A 97 9.66 -4.60 -5.57
C ARG A 97 10.41 -3.64 -4.65
N LEU A 98 10.09 -3.65 -3.35
CA LEU A 98 10.71 -2.76 -2.38
C LEU A 98 12.18 -3.16 -2.13
N ILE A 99 12.51 -4.45 -2.10
CA ILE A 99 13.90 -4.94 -2.03
C ILE A 99 14.71 -4.43 -3.21
N SER A 100 14.25 -4.63 -4.44
CA SER A 100 14.96 -4.17 -5.64
C SER A 100 15.20 -2.66 -5.62
N TRP A 101 14.20 -1.89 -5.18
CA TRP A 101 14.37 -0.44 -5.01
C TRP A 101 15.37 -0.10 -3.90
N GLY A 102 15.31 -0.78 -2.75
CA GLY A 102 16.24 -0.58 -1.64
C GLY A 102 17.68 -0.92 -1.99
N GLU A 103 17.93 -2.00 -2.74
CA GLU A 103 19.26 -2.38 -3.23
C GLU A 103 19.84 -1.30 -4.17
N ALA A 104 19.00 -0.76 -5.07
CA ALA A 104 19.39 0.36 -5.93
C ALA A 104 19.67 1.64 -5.13
N LEU A 105 18.86 1.92 -4.10
CA LEU A 105 19.07 3.06 -3.20
C LEU A 105 20.38 2.92 -2.42
N LEU A 106 20.69 1.72 -1.90
CA LEU A 106 21.91 1.45 -1.16
C LEU A 106 23.17 1.72 -2.01
N LYS A 107 23.16 1.27 -3.28
CA LYS A 107 24.23 1.57 -4.24
C LYS A 107 24.41 3.08 -4.44
N ARG A 108 23.33 3.85 -4.45
CA ARG A 108 23.38 5.32 -4.56
C ARG A 108 23.89 5.99 -3.30
N ILE A 109 23.47 5.55 -2.11
CA ILE A 109 23.98 6.10 -0.83
C ILE A 109 25.51 5.94 -0.75
N ARG A 110 26.03 4.79 -1.19
CA ARG A 110 27.48 4.50 -1.22
C ARG A 110 28.25 5.39 -2.20
N SER A 111 27.63 5.83 -3.29
CA SER A 111 28.32 6.50 -4.41
C SER A 111 28.02 8.00 -4.54
N GLN A 112 26.92 8.50 -3.98
CA GLN A 112 26.46 9.88 -4.17
C GLN A 112 26.58 10.70 -2.87
N LYS A 113 26.32 12.01 -2.98
CA LYS A 113 26.16 12.91 -1.84
C LYS A 113 24.86 12.60 -1.10
N VAL A 114 24.91 12.58 0.22
CA VAL A 114 23.82 12.19 1.13
C VAL A 114 22.56 13.03 0.91
N GLU A 115 22.70 14.32 0.63
CA GLU A 115 21.57 15.25 0.45
C GLU A 115 20.68 14.85 -0.73
N ARG A 116 21.26 14.22 -1.76
CA ARG A 116 20.53 13.78 -2.95
C ARG A 116 19.65 12.56 -2.70
N VAL A 117 20.03 11.72 -1.74
CA VAL A 117 19.35 10.45 -1.43
C VAL A 117 18.41 10.53 -0.22
N LYS A 118 18.52 11.59 0.60
CA LYS A 118 17.69 11.78 1.81
C LYS A 118 16.19 11.63 1.56
N ARG A 119 15.66 12.30 0.53
CA ARG A 119 14.22 12.24 0.20
C ARG A 119 13.78 10.83 -0.21
N GLU A 120 14.62 10.12 -0.94
CA GLU A 120 14.33 8.75 -1.36
C GLU A 120 14.37 7.78 -0.18
N LEU A 121 15.33 7.94 0.74
CA LEU A 121 15.41 7.14 1.96
C LEU A 121 14.17 7.34 2.83
N LEU A 122 13.74 8.59 3.05
CA LEU A 122 12.50 8.87 3.78
C LEU A 122 11.27 8.26 3.11
N ARG A 123 11.22 8.22 1.78
CA ARG A 123 10.15 7.55 1.04
C ARG A 123 10.22 6.03 1.23
N PHE A 124 11.42 5.45 1.13
CA PHE A 124 11.65 4.02 1.36
C PHE A 124 11.21 3.61 2.77
N ASP A 125 11.58 4.37 3.80
CA ASP A 125 11.19 4.09 5.18
C ASP A 125 9.67 4.10 5.39
N ARG A 126 8.95 5.00 4.72
CA ARG A 126 7.47 5.02 4.77
C ARG A 126 6.86 3.77 4.13
N GLU A 127 7.33 3.41 2.93
CA GLU A 127 6.86 2.20 2.24
C GLU A 127 7.21 0.93 3.01
N TYR A 128 8.41 0.86 3.59
CA TYR A 128 8.85 -0.24 4.46
C TYR A 128 7.92 -0.41 5.67
N ARG A 129 7.67 0.65 6.44
CA ARG A 129 6.79 0.59 7.62
C ARG A 129 5.38 0.16 7.24
N ARG A 130 4.85 0.71 6.15
CA ARG A 130 3.53 0.34 5.63
C ARG A 130 3.50 -1.15 5.29
N LEU A 131 4.47 -1.65 4.54
CA LEU A 131 4.49 -3.06 4.12
C LEU A 131 4.65 -4.02 5.30
N VAL A 132 5.54 -3.72 6.26
CA VAL A 132 5.68 -4.51 7.51
C VAL A 132 4.36 -4.55 8.28
N SER A 133 3.67 -3.41 8.41
CA SER A 133 2.35 -3.38 9.05
C SER A 133 1.33 -4.27 8.33
N MET A 134 1.35 -4.35 6.99
CA MET A 134 0.47 -5.27 6.26
C MET A 134 0.79 -6.73 6.58
N HIS A 135 2.08 -7.09 6.63
CA HIS A 135 2.50 -8.43 7.02
C HIS A 135 2.01 -8.82 8.41
N GLU A 136 2.06 -7.89 9.37
CA GLU A 136 1.56 -8.10 10.73
C GLU A 136 0.03 -8.21 10.79
N VAL A 137 -0.68 -7.37 10.04
CA VAL A 137 -2.15 -7.39 10.00
C VAL A 137 -2.67 -8.72 9.47
N PHE A 138 -2.09 -9.21 8.37
CA PHE A 138 -2.52 -10.43 7.68
C PHE A 138 -1.84 -11.71 8.18
N ASP A 139 -0.93 -11.58 9.15
CA ASP A 139 -0.12 -12.69 9.69
C ASP A 139 0.55 -13.50 8.57
N VAL A 140 1.34 -12.81 7.75
CA VAL A 140 2.10 -13.40 6.64
C VAL A 140 3.58 -13.17 6.89
N ARG A 141 4.34 -14.27 7.00
CA ARG A 141 5.80 -14.25 7.15
C ARG A 141 6.44 -15.12 6.08
N HIS A 142 7.50 -14.61 5.46
CA HIS A 142 8.27 -15.31 4.44
C HIS A 142 9.68 -14.72 4.36
N GLU A 143 10.61 -15.41 3.70
CA GLU A 143 12.02 -15.02 3.62
C GLU A 143 12.25 -13.61 3.02
N LEU A 144 11.43 -13.19 2.07
CA LEU A 144 11.52 -11.84 1.49
C LEU A 144 11.30 -10.73 2.53
N LEU A 145 10.49 -10.98 3.57
CA LEU A 145 10.25 -10.00 4.63
C LEU A 145 11.52 -9.84 5.48
N ASN A 146 12.17 -10.96 5.82
CA ASN A 146 13.44 -10.94 6.55
C ASN A 146 14.52 -10.21 5.76
N LYS A 147 14.67 -10.54 4.46
CA LYS A 147 15.59 -9.85 3.56
C LYS A 147 15.32 -8.34 3.51
N LEU A 148 14.06 -7.93 3.42
CA LEU A 148 13.66 -6.53 3.43
C LEU A 148 14.02 -5.83 4.75
N MET A 149 13.81 -6.48 5.90
CA MET A 149 14.17 -5.95 7.21
C MET A 149 15.69 -5.75 7.36
N GLU A 150 16.48 -6.72 6.91
CA GLU A 150 17.94 -6.63 6.89
C GLU A 150 18.43 -5.48 6.00
N LEU A 151 17.88 -5.37 4.79
CA LEU A 151 18.20 -4.30 3.85
C LEU A 151 17.83 -2.92 4.40
N ALA A 152 16.67 -2.79 5.05
CA ALA A 152 16.26 -1.53 5.68
C ALA A 152 17.23 -1.12 6.80
N ARG A 153 17.74 -2.09 7.59
CA ARG A 153 18.77 -1.84 8.60
C ARG A 153 20.09 -1.40 7.95
N GLU A 154 20.54 -2.08 6.90
CA GLU A 154 21.77 -1.74 6.19
C GLU A 154 21.72 -0.33 5.57
N LEU A 155 20.59 0.03 4.94
CA LEU A 155 20.37 1.36 4.38
C LEU A 155 20.54 2.49 5.41
N ARG A 156 20.00 2.31 6.63
CA ARG A 156 20.10 3.31 7.71
C ARG A 156 21.53 3.46 8.21
N ILE A 157 22.21 2.35 8.47
CA ILE A 157 23.61 2.35 8.92
C ILE A 157 24.51 3.03 7.89
N GLU A 158 24.36 2.68 6.61
CA GLU A 158 25.19 3.27 5.54
C GLU A 158 24.90 4.77 5.37
N TYR A 159 23.64 5.18 5.45
CA TYR A 159 23.28 6.59 5.37
C TYR A 159 23.86 7.40 6.53
N GLU A 160 23.76 6.90 7.76
CA GLU A 160 24.34 7.54 8.95
C GLU A 160 25.86 7.67 8.83
N ARG A 161 26.55 6.60 8.41
CA ARG A 161 28.00 6.60 8.19
C ARG A 161 28.45 7.66 7.19
N ARG A 162 27.67 7.89 6.13
CA ARG A 162 27.98 8.86 5.07
C ARG A 162 27.61 10.29 5.43
N SER A 163 26.77 10.48 6.44
CA SER A 163 26.28 11.79 6.90
C SER A 163 27.18 12.44 7.96
N GLN A 164 28.20 11.71 8.44
CA GLN A 164 29.27 12.18 9.34
C GLN A 164 30.46 12.70 8.53
#